data_AF-A0A7S4MXL9-F1
#
_entry.id   AF-A0A7S4MXL9-F1
#
_cell.length_a   1.000
_cell.length_b   1.000
_cell.length_c   1.000
_cell.angle_alpha   90.00
_cell.angle_beta   90.00
_cell.angle_gamma   90.00
#
_symmetry.space_group_name_H-M   'P 1'
#
loop_
_entity.id
_entity.type
_entity.pdbx_description
1 polymer ?
#
loop_
_entity_poly.entity_id
_entity_poly.type
_entity_poly.pdbx_seq_one_letter_code
_entity_poly.pdbx_strand_id
1 'polypeptide(L)'
;MCKVKGLSALTMVEIRLTYAKNLQDGTCNAIVGERMHISQQSMHDRGYEGSYSMGTKAYGMEPLSLVTRDVDARWSDLVNWVIQVLFVAEEQSITQATAHILPDNFFGGKAFNATRFRNVIAAVGNYGELHERHFQATLSRGRVNELNKGESGLMF
;
A
#
# COMPACT_ATOMS: atom_id res chain seq x y z
N MET A 1 20.43 19.74 3.55
CA MET A 1 20.43 18.29 3.23
C MET A 1 21.31 17.62 4.27
N CYS A 2 20.71 16.80 5.13
CA CYS A 2 21.37 16.22 6.30
C CYS A 2 22.47 15.23 5.84
N LYS A 3 23.74 15.48 6.17
CA LYS A 3 24.81 14.50 5.96
C LYS A 3 24.94 13.68 7.24
N VAL A 4 24.25 12.55 7.29
CA VAL A 4 24.47 11.56 8.37
C VAL A 4 25.85 10.92 8.11
N LYS A 5 26.87 11.35 8.85
CA LYS A 5 28.22 10.79 8.75
C LYS A 5 28.25 9.42 9.41
N GLY A 6 28.88 8.44 8.76
CA GLY A 6 29.20 7.14 9.38
C GLY A 6 28.11 6.06 9.31
N LEU A 7 27.17 6.16 8.37
CA LEU A 7 26.20 5.07 8.13
C LEU A 7 26.90 3.83 7.56
N SER A 8 27.15 2.84 8.41
CA SER A 8 27.31 1.45 7.99
C SER A 8 25.97 0.91 7.47
N ALA A 9 25.97 -0.31 6.90
CA ALA A 9 24.76 -0.94 6.38
C ALA A 9 23.70 -1.08 7.49
N LEU A 10 22.78 -0.13 7.56
CA LEU A 10 21.65 -0.17 8.46
C LEU A 10 20.63 -1.17 7.93
N THR A 11 20.09 -1.98 8.82
CA THR A 11 18.89 -2.75 8.57
C THR A 11 17.69 -1.80 8.35
N MET A 12 16.65 -2.30 7.69
CA MET A 12 15.44 -1.51 7.44
C MET A 12 14.77 -1.03 8.75
N VAL A 13 14.96 -1.77 9.85
CA VAL A 13 14.49 -1.39 11.19
C VAL A 13 15.31 -0.22 11.74
N GLU A 14 16.63 -0.28 11.63
CA GLU A 14 17.51 0.79 12.08
C GLU A 14 17.30 2.07 11.27
N ILE A 15 17.10 1.97 9.95
CA ILE A 15 16.75 3.12 9.10
C ILE A 15 15.47 3.78 9.59
N ARG A 16 14.43 2.99 9.90
CA ARG A 16 13.13 3.48 10.35
C ARG A 16 13.23 4.32 11.63
N LEU A 17 14.04 3.90 12.59
CA LEU A 17 14.21 4.63 13.84
C LEU A 17 15.17 5.84 13.70
N THR A 18 16.13 5.75 12.78
CA THR A 18 17.20 6.75 12.66
C THR A 18 16.69 8.13 12.26
N TYR A 19 15.77 8.25 11.31
CA TYR A 19 15.32 9.59 10.90
C TYR A 19 14.41 10.26 11.92
N ALA A 20 13.58 9.51 12.65
CA ALA A 20 12.76 10.07 13.73
C ALA A 20 13.65 10.59 14.86
N LYS A 21 14.67 9.82 15.25
CA LYS A 21 15.68 10.24 16.21
C LYS A 21 16.45 11.49 15.76
N ASN A 22 16.96 11.49 14.54
CA ASN A 22 17.73 12.62 14.01
C ASN A 22 16.87 13.89 13.84
N LEU A 23 15.55 13.75 13.66
CA LEU A 23 14.63 14.88 13.67
C LEU A 23 14.36 15.36 15.10
N GLN A 24 14.22 14.43 16.06
CA GLN A 24 13.98 14.72 17.47
C GLN A 24 15.16 15.43 18.14
N ASP A 25 16.39 15.00 17.87
CA ASP A 25 17.61 15.58 18.46
C ASP A 25 18.14 16.81 17.71
N GLY A 26 17.47 17.21 16.61
CA GLY A 26 17.81 18.39 15.82
C GLY A 26 18.98 18.20 14.84
N THR A 27 19.52 16.98 14.70
CA THR A 27 20.53 16.67 13.68
C THR A 27 20.03 16.98 12.27
N CYS A 28 18.75 16.69 12.00
CA CYS A 28 18.06 17.05 10.78
C CYS A 28 16.87 17.95 11.11
N ASN A 29 16.58 18.92 10.24
CA ASN A 29 15.44 19.82 10.36
C ASN A 29 14.28 19.48 9.40
N ALA A 30 14.50 18.53 8.48
CA ALA A 30 13.50 18.05 7.54
C ALA A 30 13.81 16.60 7.13
N ILE A 31 12.76 15.84 6.82
CA ILE A 31 12.84 14.49 6.29
C ILE A 31 12.08 14.40 4.96
N VAL A 32 12.52 13.51 4.09
CA VAL A 32 11.88 13.20 2.81
C VAL A 32 11.67 11.70 2.74
N GLY A 33 10.48 11.28 2.36
CA GLY A 33 10.12 9.88 2.17
C GLY A 33 8.67 9.73 1.72
N GLU A 34 8.26 8.49 1.53
CA GLU A 34 6.87 8.14 1.20
C GLU A 34 5.91 8.69 2.24
N ARG A 35 4.76 9.25 1.80
CA ARG A 35 3.77 9.90 2.69
C ARG A 35 3.33 9.02 3.85
N MET A 36 3.18 7.72 3.61
CA MET A 36 2.80 6.74 4.64
C MET A 36 3.89 6.57 5.71
N HIS A 37 5.17 6.63 5.31
CA HIS A 37 6.29 6.48 6.23
C HIS A 37 6.58 7.75 7.03
N ILE A 38 6.30 8.92 6.47
CA ILE A 38 6.54 10.22 7.13
C ILE A 38 5.24 10.89 7.60
N SER A 39 4.14 10.15 7.73
CA SER A 39 2.91 10.71 8.31
C SER A 39 3.13 11.08 9.78
N GLN A 40 2.34 12.02 10.29
CA GLN A 40 2.44 12.42 11.70
C GLN A 40 2.26 11.23 12.64
N GLN A 41 1.27 10.37 12.38
CA GLN A 41 1.05 9.15 13.15
C GLN A 41 2.28 8.23 13.08
N SER A 42 2.82 7.99 11.88
CA SER A 42 3.97 7.12 11.71
C SER A 42 5.24 7.67 12.37
N MET A 43 5.39 8.99 12.49
CA MET A 43 6.50 9.62 13.20
C MET A 43 6.32 9.51 14.72
N HIS A 44 5.10 9.73 15.20
CA HIS A 44 4.75 9.55 16.61
C HIS A 44 4.96 8.11 17.08
N ASP A 45 4.55 7.10 16.29
CA ASP A 45 4.76 5.69 16.59
C ASP A 45 6.26 5.30 16.65
N ARG A 46 7.14 6.15 16.11
CA ARG A 46 8.61 6.00 16.17
C ARG A 46 9.26 6.88 17.24
N GLY A 47 8.47 7.48 18.13
CA GLY A 47 8.95 8.27 19.27
C GLY A 47 9.30 9.72 18.96
N TYR A 48 8.82 10.28 17.84
CA TYR A 48 8.91 11.71 17.60
C TYR A 48 7.81 12.44 18.37
N GLU A 49 8.18 13.32 19.28
CA GLU A 49 7.27 14.08 20.16
C GLU A 49 7.23 15.58 19.84
N GLY A 50 8.07 16.02 18.88
CA GLY A 50 8.17 17.42 18.50
C GLY A 50 7.00 17.93 17.64
N SER A 51 7.02 19.24 17.39
CA SER A 51 6.10 19.90 16.45
C SER A 51 6.31 19.36 15.04
N TYR A 52 5.29 18.72 14.46
CA TYR A 52 5.38 18.11 13.13
C TYR A 52 4.47 18.80 12.12
N SER A 53 4.97 19.06 10.92
CA SER A 53 4.12 19.42 9.77
C SER A 53 4.63 18.73 8.51
N MET A 54 3.69 18.22 7.70
CA MET A 54 3.99 17.52 6.46
C MET A 54 3.53 18.38 5.28
N GLY A 55 4.42 18.59 4.30
CA GLY A 55 4.07 19.28 3.07
C GLY A 55 3.01 18.53 2.26
N THR A 56 2.17 19.27 1.54
CA THR A 56 1.10 18.68 0.70
C THR A 56 1.58 18.29 -0.70
N LYS A 57 2.68 18.90 -1.16
CA LYS A 57 3.26 18.68 -2.49
C LYS A 57 4.07 17.37 -2.52
N ALA A 58 3.67 16.47 -3.41
CA ALA A 58 4.49 15.32 -3.79
C ALA A 58 5.59 15.76 -4.78
N TYR A 59 6.79 15.25 -4.58
CA TYR A 59 7.96 15.53 -5.45
C TYR A 59 8.40 14.31 -6.27
N GLY A 60 7.77 13.15 -6.07
CA GLY A 60 8.03 11.91 -6.78
C GLY A 60 6.76 11.07 -6.95
N MET A 61 6.83 10.08 -7.84
CA MET A 61 5.80 9.08 -8.08
C MET A 61 6.35 7.72 -7.63
N GLU A 62 5.76 7.15 -6.59
CA GLU A 62 6.23 5.92 -5.94
C GLU A 62 5.11 4.86 -5.95
N PRO A 63 4.72 4.32 -7.13
CA PRO A 63 3.73 3.26 -7.20
C PRO A 63 4.30 1.97 -6.61
N LEU A 64 3.64 1.44 -5.57
CA LEU A 64 4.01 0.18 -4.95
C LEU A 64 3.43 -0.99 -5.76
N SER A 65 4.22 -2.06 -5.91
CA SER A 65 3.83 -3.25 -6.67
C SER A 65 4.23 -4.53 -5.93
N LEU A 66 3.48 -5.61 -6.16
CA LEU A 66 3.88 -6.94 -5.74
C LEU A 66 4.91 -7.49 -6.73
N VAL A 67 6.09 -7.81 -6.20
CA VAL A 67 7.21 -8.31 -7.01
C VAL A 67 7.32 -9.81 -6.86
N THR A 68 7.49 -10.50 -8.00
CA THR A 68 7.70 -11.95 -8.08
C THR A 68 8.99 -12.25 -8.85
N ARG A 69 9.50 -13.49 -8.76
CA ARG A 69 10.62 -13.93 -9.60
C ARG A 69 10.15 -14.04 -11.05
N ASP A 70 11.00 -13.64 -11.99
CA ASP A 70 10.76 -13.65 -13.43
C ASP A 70 10.59 -15.06 -14.03
N VAL A 71 11.22 -16.07 -13.43
CA VAL A 71 11.23 -17.47 -13.91
C VAL A 71 9.90 -18.23 -13.74
N ASP A 72 8.88 -17.66 -13.10
CA ASP A 72 7.58 -18.32 -12.89
C ASP A 72 6.40 -17.41 -13.25
N ALA A 73 6.17 -17.25 -14.55
CA ALA A 73 5.07 -16.43 -15.06
C ALA A 73 3.69 -16.86 -14.54
N ARG A 74 3.45 -18.16 -14.29
CA ARG A 74 2.17 -18.63 -13.76
C ARG A 74 1.94 -18.16 -12.33
N TRP A 75 3.01 -18.09 -11.54
CA TRP A 75 2.96 -17.51 -10.20
C TRP A 75 2.69 -16.00 -10.25
N SER A 76 3.39 -15.28 -11.14
CA SER A 76 3.15 -13.85 -11.37
C SER A 76 1.69 -13.57 -11.79
N ASP A 77 1.14 -14.38 -12.69
CA ASP A 77 -0.26 -14.29 -13.12
C ASP A 77 -1.21 -14.48 -11.94
N LEU A 78 -1.01 -15.51 -11.11
CA LEU A 78 -1.84 -15.75 -9.93
C LEU A 78 -1.81 -14.55 -8.97
N VAL A 79 -0.63 -14.02 -8.67
CA VAL A 79 -0.48 -12.85 -7.78
C VAL A 79 -1.21 -11.63 -8.37
N ASN A 80 -1.08 -11.41 -9.68
CA ASN A 80 -1.80 -10.35 -10.37
C ASN A 80 -3.31 -10.56 -10.28
N TRP A 81 -3.84 -11.77 -10.55
CA TRP A 81 -5.26 -12.07 -10.45
C TRP A 81 -5.83 -11.87 -9.03
N VAL A 82 -5.03 -12.13 -7.99
CA VAL A 82 -5.41 -11.81 -6.60
C VAL A 82 -5.55 -10.30 -6.40
N ILE A 83 -4.65 -9.48 -6.96
CA ILE A 83 -4.82 -8.02 -6.92
C ILE A 83 -6.08 -7.60 -7.69
N GLN A 84 -6.27 -8.13 -8.90
CA GLN A 84 -7.41 -7.78 -9.75
C GLN A 84 -8.75 -8.10 -9.07
N VAL A 85 -8.89 -9.25 -8.39
CA VAL A 85 -10.16 -9.56 -7.71
C VAL A 85 -10.47 -8.57 -6.59
N LEU A 86 -9.46 -8.05 -5.86
CA LEU A 86 -9.68 -7.06 -4.81
C LEU A 86 -10.24 -5.75 -5.39
N PHE A 87 -9.76 -5.32 -6.55
CA PHE A 87 -10.26 -4.12 -7.24
C PHE A 87 -11.65 -4.31 -7.81
N VAL A 88 -11.90 -5.39 -8.55
CA VAL A 88 -13.20 -5.59 -9.18
C VAL A 88 -14.27 -5.90 -8.13
N ALA A 89 -13.93 -6.59 -7.03
CA ALA A 89 -14.86 -6.75 -5.92
C ALA A 89 -15.28 -5.39 -5.35
N GLU A 90 -14.34 -4.45 -5.20
CA GLU A 90 -14.68 -3.10 -4.77
C GLU A 90 -15.55 -2.37 -5.79
N GLU A 91 -15.20 -2.45 -7.08
CA GLU A 91 -15.96 -1.82 -8.18
C GLU A 91 -17.41 -2.30 -8.19
N GLN A 92 -17.62 -3.59 -7.96
CA GLN A 92 -18.94 -4.23 -7.89
C GLN A 92 -19.60 -4.12 -6.51
N SER A 93 -19.00 -3.37 -5.58
CA SER A 93 -19.48 -3.23 -4.20
C SER A 93 -19.66 -4.57 -3.46
N ILE A 94 -18.85 -5.57 -3.82
CA ILE A 94 -18.72 -6.84 -3.12
C ILE A 94 -17.73 -6.65 -1.97
N THR A 95 -18.17 -6.96 -0.76
CA THR A 95 -17.37 -6.82 0.47
C THR A 95 -17.01 -8.19 1.04
N GLN A 96 -16.25 -8.21 2.12
CA GLN A 96 -16.02 -9.44 2.89
C GLN A 96 -17.34 -10.14 3.26
N ALA A 97 -18.37 -9.37 3.65
CA ALA A 97 -19.67 -9.90 4.07
C ALA A 97 -20.48 -10.50 2.91
N THR A 98 -20.33 -9.96 1.70
CA THR A 98 -21.06 -10.42 0.51
C THR A 98 -20.22 -11.29 -0.41
N ALA A 99 -19.01 -11.70 -0.01
CA ALA A 99 -18.08 -12.47 -0.83
C ALA A 99 -18.72 -13.68 -1.55
N HIS A 100 -19.69 -14.34 -0.93
CA HIS A 100 -20.42 -15.48 -1.49
C HIS A 100 -21.16 -15.21 -2.80
N ILE A 101 -21.46 -13.94 -3.14
CA ILE A 101 -22.11 -13.55 -4.40
C ILE A 101 -21.11 -13.43 -5.56
N LEU A 102 -19.81 -13.46 -5.28
CA LEU A 102 -18.79 -13.41 -6.33
C LEU A 102 -18.92 -14.66 -7.23
N PRO A 103 -19.15 -14.48 -8.54
CA PRO A 103 -19.30 -15.59 -9.47
C PRO A 103 -18.08 -16.49 -9.48
N ASP A 104 -18.31 -17.80 -9.60
CA ASP A 104 -17.25 -18.77 -9.69
C ASP A 104 -16.41 -18.56 -10.98
N ASN A 105 -17.05 -18.32 -12.12
CA ASN A 105 -16.37 -18.06 -13.39
C ASN A 105 -15.95 -16.60 -13.59
N PHE A 106 -15.64 -15.86 -12.52
CA PHE A 106 -15.43 -14.40 -12.56
C PHE A 106 -14.47 -13.92 -13.66
N PHE A 107 -13.37 -14.63 -13.88
CA PHE A 107 -12.39 -14.31 -14.93
C PHE A 107 -12.49 -15.22 -16.18
N GLY A 108 -13.66 -15.82 -16.42
CA GLY A 108 -13.99 -16.49 -17.69
C GLY A 108 -13.23 -17.79 -18.00
N GLY A 109 -12.42 -18.34 -17.08
CA GLY A 109 -11.54 -19.49 -17.35
C GLY A 109 -11.72 -20.67 -16.40
N LYS A 110 -11.52 -21.90 -16.91
CA LYS A 110 -11.34 -23.13 -16.12
C LYS A 110 -9.94 -23.26 -15.47
N ALA A 111 -9.01 -22.37 -15.83
CA ALA A 111 -7.59 -22.47 -15.50
C ALA A 111 -7.29 -22.19 -14.01
N PHE A 112 -8.15 -21.41 -13.36
CA PHE A 112 -8.15 -21.26 -11.91
C PHE A 112 -9.50 -21.74 -11.41
N ASN A 113 -9.50 -22.58 -10.36
CA ASN A 113 -10.75 -22.95 -9.70
C ASN A 113 -11.34 -21.68 -9.08
N ALA A 114 -12.20 -21.03 -9.84
CA ALA A 114 -13.34 -20.21 -9.47
C ALA A 114 -13.51 -19.88 -7.98
N THR A 115 -13.75 -20.91 -7.16
CA THR A 115 -14.00 -20.79 -5.72
C THR A 115 -12.83 -20.14 -4.97
N ARG A 116 -11.61 -20.18 -5.52
CA ARG A 116 -10.41 -19.60 -4.91
C ARG A 116 -10.48 -18.08 -4.78
N PHE A 117 -11.07 -17.37 -5.75
CA PHE A 117 -11.16 -15.91 -5.70
C PHE A 117 -12.23 -15.42 -4.71
N ARG A 118 -13.34 -16.17 -4.60
CA ARG A 118 -14.32 -15.98 -3.52
C ARG A 118 -13.66 -16.06 -2.15
N ASN A 119 -12.79 -17.05 -1.95
CA ASN A 119 -12.08 -17.23 -0.69
C ASN A 119 -11.14 -16.07 -0.36
N VAL A 120 -10.55 -15.42 -1.37
CA VAL A 120 -9.73 -14.21 -1.15
C VAL A 120 -10.60 -13.11 -0.53
N ILE A 121 -11.72 -12.77 -1.16
CA ILE A 121 -12.59 -11.70 -0.66
C ILE A 121 -13.20 -12.08 0.70
N ALA A 122 -13.59 -13.34 0.90
CA ALA A 122 -14.08 -13.80 2.20
C ALA A 122 -13.01 -13.68 3.31
N ALA A 123 -11.72 -13.86 2.97
CA ALA A 123 -10.63 -13.79 3.93
C ALA A 123 -10.24 -12.35 4.30
N VAL A 124 -10.19 -11.43 3.33
CA VAL A 124 -9.59 -10.10 3.56
C VAL A 124 -10.46 -8.90 3.16
N GLY A 125 -11.60 -9.12 2.50
CA GLY A 125 -12.42 -8.08 1.90
C GLY A 125 -11.90 -7.60 0.55
N ASN A 126 -12.52 -6.55 0.03
CA ASN A 126 -12.09 -5.87 -1.19
C ASN A 126 -10.94 -4.87 -0.93
N TYR A 127 -10.45 -4.22 -1.99
CA TYR A 127 -9.34 -3.26 -1.88
C TYR A 127 -9.66 -2.05 -0.98
N GLY A 128 -10.87 -1.51 -1.09
CA GLY A 128 -11.35 -0.43 -0.23
C GLY A 128 -11.34 -0.79 1.26
N GLU A 129 -11.85 -1.97 1.62
CA GLU A 129 -11.85 -2.48 3.00
C GLU A 129 -10.43 -2.68 3.55
N LEU A 130 -9.51 -3.18 2.71
CA LEU A 130 -8.09 -3.30 3.06
C LEU A 130 -7.46 -1.93 3.32
N HIS A 131 -7.71 -0.95 2.44
CA HIS A 131 -7.19 0.39 2.59
C HIS A 131 -7.73 1.07 3.86
N GLU A 132 -9.04 0.96 4.08
CA GLU A 132 -9.72 1.51 5.26
C GLU A 132 -9.08 0.99 6.55
N ARG A 133 -8.96 -0.34 6.66
CA ARG A 133 -8.46 -1.01 7.85
C ARG A 133 -6.99 -0.74 8.15
N HIS A 134 -6.14 -0.57 7.14
CA HIS A 134 -4.68 -0.53 7.32
C HIS A 134 -4.03 0.83 7.10
N PHE A 135 -4.63 1.70 6.28
CA PHE A 135 -3.97 2.93 5.84
C PHE A 135 -4.72 4.20 6.18
N GLN A 136 -6.05 4.18 6.38
CA GLN A 136 -6.84 5.41 6.53
C GLN A 136 -6.33 6.36 7.63
N ALA A 137 -5.80 5.83 8.74
CA ALA A 137 -5.25 6.65 9.83
C ALA A 137 -3.96 7.41 9.46
N THR A 138 -3.22 6.92 8.47
CA THR A 138 -1.88 7.42 8.09
C THR A 138 -1.89 8.08 6.70
N LEU A 139 -2.72 7.57 5.81
CA LEU A 139 -2.86 7.96 4.42
C LEU A 139 -4.34 7.93 4.07
N SER A 140 -4.95 9.09 3.94
CA SER A 140 -6.30 9.19 3.40
C SER A 140 -6.32 8.61 1.99
N ARG A 141 -7.39 7.89 1.65
CA ARG A 141 -7.57 7.38 0.29
C ARG A 141 -7.74 8.56 -0.66
N GLY A 142 -7.00 8.55 -1.77
CA GLY A 142 -7.11 9.60 -2.80
C GLY A 142 -6.51 9.12 -4.11
N ARG A 143 -6.97 9.69 -5.22
CA ARG A 143 -6.58 9.46 -6.64
C ARG A 143 -5.75 8.21 -6.97
N VAL A 144 -4.50 8.10 -6.52
CA VAL A 144 -3.64 6.93 -6.79
C VAL A 144 -4.11 5.63 -6.13
N ASN A 145 -4.93 5.71 -5.10
CA ASN A 145 -5.54 4.58 -4.40
C ASN A 145 -7.05 4.46 -4.68
N GLU A 146 -7.60 5.25 -5.61
CA GLU A 146 -8.98 5.11 -6.08
C GLU A 146 -9.04 4.17 -7.28
N LEU A 147 -10.17 3.50 -7.46
CA LEU A 147 -10.41 2.73 -8.67
C LEU A 147 -10.39 3.65 -9.89
N ASN A 148 -9.65 3.25 -10.93
CA ASN A 148 -9.60 3.97 -12.17
C ASN A 148 -10.92 3.87 -12.94
N LYS A 149 -11.56 5.02 -13.14
CA LYS A 149 -12.79 5.17 -13.92
C LYS A 149 -12.53 5.59 -15.37
N GLY A 150 -11.29 5.47 -15.84
CA GLY A 150 -10.84 5.93 -17.17
C GLY A 150 -10.31 7.36 -17.21
N GLU A 151 -10.30 8.07 -16.08
CA GLU A 151 -9.93 9.49 -16.00
C GLU A 151 -8.58 9.74 -15.32
N SER A 152 -7.99 8.71 -14.68
CA SER A 152 -6.79 8.89 -13.85
C SER A 152 -5.48 8.66 -14.60
N GLY A 153 -5.52 7.96 -15.74
CA GLY A 153 -4.31 7.51 -16.47
C GLY A 153 -3.56 6.37 -15.79
N LEU A 154 -4.11 5.78 -14.72
CA LEU A 154 -3.59 4.58 -14.05
C LEU A 154 -4.08 3.33 -14.79
N MET A 155 -3.39 2.19 -14.65
CA MET A 155 -3.83 0.94 -15.29
C MET A 155 -5.01 0.27 -14.58
N PHE A 156 -5.32 0.69 -13.35
CA PHE A 156 -6.37 0.17 -12.47
C PHE A 156 -6.74 1.23 -11.44
#